data_AF-A0A945E7K8-F1
#
_entry.id   AF-A0A945E7K8-F1
#
_cell.length_a   1.000
_cell.length_b   1.000
_cell.length_c   1.000
_cell.angle_alpha   90.00
_cell.angle_beta   90.00
_cell.angle_gamma   90.00
#
_symmetry.space_group_name_H-M   'P 1'
#
loop_
_entity.id
_entity.type
_entity.pdbx_description
1 polymer ?
#
loop_
_entity_poly.entity_id
_entity_poly.type
_entity_poly.pdbx_seq_one_letter_code
_entity_poly.pdbx_strand_id
1 'polypeptide(L)'
;MTKEDKEHWRSKVKRLISNQRSDLKAVFESDIQKMKDKKWKSFLKSLNLDNSFKKYQTSSKAYWKFKDEKEKVERELNNIVSKDYEKLKDKVNRFSTIRQWSEDYSSRDFDNENERDYTDKVLNYLSKRCYEECEKQFNQSVKGKSINDLEQTEELLIDALHISNSDPAILGLIKHHLQKAGISNLGILDIDLSKFKMIAGSTK
;
A
#
# COMPACT_ATOMS: atom_id res chain seq x y z
N MET A 1 -1.40 89.06 39.72
CA MET A 1 -1.19 87.73 39.12
C MET A 1 -2.55 87.14 38.78
N THR A 2 -2.81 86.95 37.49
CA THR A 2 -4.12 86.50 36.99
C THR A 2 -4.31 85.00 37.29
N LYS A 3 -5.54 84.50 37.08
CA LYS A 3 -5.84 83.06 37.19
C LYS A 3 -5.05 82.24 36.16
N GLU A 4 -4.86 82.80 34.98
CA GLU A 4 -4.07 82.21 33.89
C GLU A 4 -2.58 82.14 34.24
N ASP A 5 -2.02 83.18 34.87
CA ASP A 5 -0.64 83.15 35.37
C ASP A 5 -0.43 82.02 36.38
N LYS A 6 -1.37 81.87 37.33
CA LYS A 6 -1.32 80.80 38.34
C LYS A 6 -1.34 79.41 37.72
N GLU A 7 -2.18 79.20 36.70
CA GLU A 7 -2.31 77.90 36.05
C GLU A 7 -1.12 77.57 35.14
N HIS A 8 -0.58 78.58 34.44
CA HIS A 8 0.64 78.45 33.66
C HIS A 8 1.82 78.01 34.57
N TRP A 9 2.04 78.70 35.69
CA TRP A 9 3.13 78.34 36.62
C TRP A 9 2.91 76.97 37.27
N ARG A 10 1.68 76.61 37.64
CA ARG A 10 1.36 75.25 38.12
C ARG A 10 1.69 74.18 37.08
N SER A 11 1.31 74.39 35.84
CA SER A 11 1.58 73.46 34.74
C SER A 11 3.07 73.33 34.45
N LYS A 12 3.80 74.45 34.46
CA LYS A 12 5.25 74.49 34.28
C LYS A 12 5.98 73.75 35.41
N VAL A 13 5.59 73.96 36.66
CA VAL A 13 6.15 73.25 37.83
C VAL A 13 5.87 71.75 37.73
N LYS A 14 4.62 71.34 37.42
CA LYS A 14 4.29 69.93 37.22
C LYS A 14 5.13 69.28 36.13
N ARG A 15 5.33 69.97 34.99
CA ARG A 15 6.15 69.47 33.88
C ARG A 15 7.60 69.29 34.29
N LEU A 16 8.20 70.28 34.95
CA LEU A 16 9.58 70.19 35.43
C LEU A 16 9.79 69.05 36.42
N ILE A 17 8.87 68.89 37.39
CA ILE A 17 8.90 67.78 38.35
C ILE A 17 8.72 66.44 37.63
N SER A 18 7.81 66.36 36.65
CA SER A 18 7.59 65.15 35.86
C SER A 18 8.82 64.75 35.05
N ASN A 19 9.48 65.71 34.41
CA ASN A 19 10.73 65.48 33.67
C ASN A 19 11.83 64.97 34.60
N GLN A 20 12.06 65.66 35.72
CA GLN A 20 13.05 65.21 36.72
C GLN A 20 12.75 63.80 37.24
N ARG A 21 11.46 63.47 37.45
CA ARG A 21 11.04 62.13 37.87
C ARG A 21 11.33 61.07 36.80
N SER A 22 11.15 61.42 35.53
CA SER A 22 11.46 60.54 34.40
C SER A 22 12.97 60.27 34.31
N ASP A 23 13.78 61.31 34.41
CA ASP A 23 15.25 61.21 34.37
C ASP A 23 15.77 60.37 35.54
N LEU A 24 15.25 60.60 36.74
CA LEU A 24 15.58 59.80 37.92
C LEU A 24 15.17 58.33 37.76
N LYS A 25 14.00 58.04 37.18
CA LYS A 25 13.58 56.66 36.90
C LYS A 25 14.53 55.96 35.92
N ALA A 26 14.98 56.65 34.88
CA ALA A 26 15.94 56.10 33.93
C ALA A 26 17.29 55.79 34.61
N VAL A 27 17.77 56.67 35.50
CA VAL A 27 18.98 56.42 36.30
C VAL A 27 18.78 55.24 37.25
N PHE A 28 17.64 55.19 37.96
CA PHE A 28 17.32 54.12 38.89
C PHE A 28 17.14 52.77 38.20
N GLU A 29 16.69 52.71 36.95
CA GLU A 29 16.54 51.45 36.21
C GLU A 29 17.86 50.69 36.13
N SER A 30 18.97 51.39 35.84
CA SER A 30 20.31 50.77 35.83
C SER A 30 20.69 50.20 37.20
N ASP A 31 20.41 50.94 38.27
CA ASP A 31 20.76 50.53 39.63
C ASP A 31 19.85 49.41 40.16
N ILE A 32 18.56 49.44 39.80
CA ILE A 32 17.60 48.37 40.06
C ILE A 32 18.03 47.09 39.35
N GLN A 33 18.43 47.18 38.08
CA GLN A 33 18.89 46.03 37.31
C GLN A 33 20.17 45.42 37.92
N LYS A 34 21.14 46.25 38.32
CA LYS A 34 22.33 45.79 39.07
C LYS A 34 21.96 45.11 40.40
N MET A 35 21.00 45.67 41.14
CA MET A 35 20.53 45.07 42.40
C MET A 35 19.82 43.72 42.17
N LYS A 36 18.99 43.63 41.13
CA LYS A 36 18.33 42.40 40.71
C LYS A 36 19.37 41.33 40.40
N ASP A 37 20.34 41.61 39.55
CA ASP A 37 21.33 40.62 39.12
C ASP A 37 22.17 40.11 40.31
N LYS A 38 22.55 41.01 41.23
CA LYS A 38 23.23 40.63 42.49
C LYS A 38 22.37 39.75 43.39
N LYS A 39 21.06 40.00 43.48
CA LYS A 39 20.14 39.29 44.38
C LYS A 39 19.42 38.11 43.74
N TRP A 40 19.51 37.92 42.43
CA TRP A 40 18.71 36.94 41.69
C TRP A 40 18.90 35.51 42.21
N LYS A 41 20.16 35.10 42.41
CA LYS A 41 20.48 33.75 42.89
C LYS A 41 19.99 33.50 44.31
N SER A 42 20.07 34.49 45.21
CA SER A 42 19.56 34.35 46.58
C SER A 42 18.03 34.39 46.61
N PHE A 43 17.40 35.19 45.76
CA PHE A 43 15.95 35.24 45.59
C PHE A 43 15.39 33.87 45.13
N LEU A 44 15.97 33.26 44.10
CA LEU A 44 15.57 31.92 43.65
C LEU A 44 15.73 30.85 44.74
N LYS A 45 16.81 30.94 45.53
CA LYS A 45 17.03 30.05 46.68
C LYS A 45 15.98 30.28 47.77
N SER A 46 15.63 31.53 48.08
CA SER A 46 14.60 31.82 49.09
C SER A 46 13.22 31.29 48.71
N LEU A 47 12.94 31.16 47.41
CA LEU A 47 11.70 30.58 46.91
C LEU A 47 11.76 29.05 46.81
N ASN A 48 12.89 28.41 47.15
CA ASN A 48 13.12 26.97 46.99
C ASN A 48 12.89 26.45 45.55
N LEU A 49 13.10 27.31 44.53
CA LEU A 49 12.83 26.97 43.13
C LEU A 49 14.05 26.43 42.36
N ASP A 50 15.27 26.61 42.88
CA ASP A 50 16.51 26.25 42.16
C ASP A 50 16.54 24.77 41.73
N ASN A 51 16.12 23.87 42.62
CA ASN A 51 16.05 22.44 42.33
C ASN A 51 14.92 22.10 41.35
N SER A 52 13.76 22.76 41.46
CA SER A 52 12.62 22.54 40.56
C SER A 52 12.93 22.99 39.13
N PHE A 53 13.58 24.16 38.97
CA PHE A 53 14.03 24.64 37.66
C PHE A 53 15.06 23.71 37.03
N LYS A 54 16.04 23.23 37.81
CA LYS A 54 17.02 22.24 37.31
C LYS A 54 16.35 20.95 36.86
N LYS A 55 15.44 20.40 37.68
CA LYS A 55 14.68 19.18 37.33
C LYS A 55 13.87 19.38 36.06
N TYR A 56 13.13 20.47 35.96
CA TYR A 56 12.34 20.82 34.77
C TYR A 56 13.22 20.99 33.53
N GLN A 57 14.34 21.70 33.65
CA GLN A 57 15.25 21.92 32.52
C GLN A 57 15.83 20.59 32.03
N THR A 58 16.22 19.69 32.94
CA THR A 58 16.71 18.35 32.59
C THR A 58 15.62 17.50 31.93
N SER A 59 14.42 17.43 32.51
CA SER A 59 13.33 16.62 31.96
C SER A 59 12.83 17.15 30.62
N SER A 60 12.72 18.48 30.47
CA SER A 60 12.37 19.14 29.22
C SER A 60 13.39 18.84 28.12
N LYS A 61 14.69 19.00 28.40
CA LYS A 61 15.75 18.67 27.44
C LYS A 61 15.72 17.19 27.04
N ALA A 62 15.53 16.28 27.99
CA ALA A 62 15.46 14.85 27.71
C ALA A 62 14.25 14.51 26.82
N TYR A 63 13.09 15.10 27.11
CA TYR A 63 11.87 14.90 26.31
C TYR A 63 12.05 15.40 24.87
N TRP A 64 12.53 16.63 24.69
CA TRP A 64 12.70 17.20 23.35
C TRP A 64 13.76 16.45 22.55
N LYS A 65 14.87 16.06 23.17
CA LYS A 65 15.88 15.20 22.54
C LYS A 65 15.27 13.88 22.06
N PHE A 66 14.52 13.19 22.92
CA PHE A 66 13.84 11.95 22.55
C PHE A 66 12.86 12.17 21.41
N LYS A 67 12.07 13.25 21.44
CA LYS A 67 11.09 13.56 20.41
C LYS A 67 11.76 13.76 19.04
N ASP A 68 12.82 14.55 18.99
CA ASP A 68 13.57 14.81 17.76
C ASP A 68 14.23 13.53 17.23
N GLU A 69 14.82 12.71 18.11
CA GLU A 69 15.41 11.43 17.75
C GLU A 69 14.36 10.43 17.26
N LYS A 70 13.20 10.36 17.93
CA LYS A 70 12.09 9.49 17.53
C LYS A 70 11.61 9.84 16.13
N GLU A 71 11.30 11.12 15.87
CA GLU A 71 10.81 11.56 14.56
C GLU A 71 11.82 11.28 13.44
N LYS A 72 13.12 11.44 13.73
CA LYS A 72 14.18 11.12 12.79
C LYS A 72 14.24 9.62 12.48
N VAL A 73 14.28 8.78 13.52
CA VAL A 73 14.35 7.31 13.37
C VAL A 73 13.11 6.77 12.67
N GLU A 74 11.92 7.26 13.05
CA GLU A 74 10.64 6.86 12.44
C GLU A 74 10.62 7.18 10.94
N ARG A 75 11.06 8.38 10.55
CA ARG A 75 11.15 8.77 9.13
C ARG A 75 12.17 7.92 8.37
N GLU A 76 13.32 7.65 8.97
CA GLU A 76 14.38 6.85 8.35
C GLU A 76 13.91 5.41 8.10
N LEU A 77 13.32 4.77 9.10
CA LEU A 77 12.77 3.42 8.98
C LEU A 77 11.62 3.37 7.97
N ASN A 78 10.70 4.34 8.00
CA ASN A 78 9.59 4.40 7.04
C ASN A 78 10.09 4.56 5.59
N ASN A 79 11.13 5.38 5.38
CA ASN A 79 11.76 5.54 4.07
C ASN A 79 12.44 4.25 3.59
N ILE A 80 13.08 3.50 4.48
CA ILE A 80 13.71 2.21 4.15
C ILE A 80 12.65 1.20 3.72
N VAL A 81 11.61 1.02 4.54
CA VAL A 81 10.50 0.10 4.25
C VAL A 81 9.83 0.45 2.93
N SER A 82 9.51 1.73 2.70
CA SER A 82 8.90 2.19 1.45
C SER A 82 9.78 1.89 0.24
N LYS A 83 11.10 2.19 0.34
CA LYS A 83 12.04 1.93 -0.75
C LYS A 83 12.18 0.44 -1.07
N ASP A 84 12.25 -0.41 -0.06
CA ASP A 84 12.41 -1.85 -0.27
C ASP A 84 11.12 -2.50 -0.76
N TYR A 85 9.95 -2.01 -0.32
CA TYR A 85 8.66 -2.38 -0.88
C TYR A 85 8.55 -2.02 -2.37
N GLU A 86 8.87 -0.79 -2.77
CA GLU A 86 8.83 -0.38 -4.18
C GLU A 86 9.76 -1.24 -5.05
N LYS A 87 10.99 -1.53 -4.57
CA LYS A 87 11.90 -2.45 -5.29
C LYS A 87 11.33 -3.85 -5.45
N LEU A 88 10.66 -4.37 -4.41
CA LEU A 88 10.02 -5.68 -4.45
C LEU A 88 8.87 -5.67 -5.46
N LYS A 89 7.99 -4.66 -5.39
CA LYS A 89 6.88 -4.45 -6.30
C LYS A 89 7.34 -4.37 -7.76
N ASP A 90 8.36 -3.58 -8.04
CA ASP A 90 8.98 -3.47 -9.37
C ASP A 90 9.49 -4.81 -9.89
N LYS A 91 10.16 -5.59 -9.04
CA LYS A 91 10.66 -6.92 -9.42
C LYS A 91 9.52 -7.89 -9.74
N VAL A 92 8.50 -7.94 -8.89
CA VAL A 92 7.33 -8.81 -9.10
C VAL A 92 6.60 -8.42 -10.39
N ASN A 93 6.40 -7.13 -10.63
CA ASN A 93 5.78 -6.62 -11.85
C ASN A 93 6.57 -6.95 -13.12
N ARG A 94 7.89 -6.83 -13.04
CA ARG A 94 8.78 -7.23 -14.13
C ARG A 94 8.62 -8.71 -14.46
N PHE A 95 8.58 -9.59 -13.45
CA PHE A 95 8.37 -11.02 -13.68
C PHE A 95 6.99 -11.32 -14.23
N SER A 96 5.94 -10.70 -13.68
CA SER A 96 4.57 -10.81 -14.20
C SER A 96 4.50 -10.47 -15.69
N THR A 97 5.16 -9.39 -16.12
CA THR A 97 5.23 -8.98 -17.53
C THR A 97 5.99 -9.99 -18.38
N ILE A 98 7.19 -10.41 -17.97
CA ILE A 98 8.04 -11.34 -18.72
C ILE A 98 7.38 -12.71 -18.86
N ARG A 99 6.70 -13.17 -17.81
CA ARG A 99 6.08 -14.50 -17.74
C ARG A 99 4.61 -14.51 -18.15
N GLN A 100 4.06 -13.35 -18.51
CA GLN A 100 2.67 -13.19 -18.97
C GLN A 100 1.66 -13.80 -17.97
N TRP A 101 1.84 -13.50 -16.68
CA TRP A 101 0.85 -13.88 -15.65
C TRP A 101 -0.46 -13.11 -15.89
N SER A 102 -1.61 -13.74 -15.62
CA SER A 102 -2.92 -13.12 -15.93
C SER A 102 -3.13 -11.80 -15.18
N GLU A 103 -3.79 -10.83 -15.83
CA GLU A 103 -4.02 -9.48 -15.28
C GLU A 103 -5.04 -9.46 -14.13
N ASP A 104 -5.81 -10.53 -13.90
CA ASP A 104 -6.86 -10.61 -12.88
C ASP A 104 -6.36 -10.44 -11.42
N TYR A 105 -5.05 -10.41 -11.23
CA TYR A 105 -4.41 -10.22 -9.94
C TYR A 105 -3.14 -9.38 -10.17
N SER A 106 -3.26 -8.07 -9.94
CA SER A 106 -2.20 -7.09 -10.22
C SER A 106 -1.43 -6.75 -8.95
N SER A 107 -0.24 -6.17 -9.08
CA SER A 107 0.49 -5.68 -7.90
C SER A 107 -0.23 -4.58 -7.12
N ARG A 108 -1.27 -3.97 -7.70
CA ARG A 108 -2.10 -2.97 -7.01
C ARG A 108 -2.98 -3.61 -5.95
N ASP A 109 -3.22 -4.92 -6.01
CA ASP A 109 -3.95 -5.66 -4.98
C ASP A 109 -3.15 -5.79 -3.67
N PHE A 110 -1.86 -5.43 -3.71
CA PHE A 110 -1.00 -5.31 -2.54
C PHE A 110 -1.05 -3.92 -1.90
N ASP A 111 -1.62 -2.90 -2.55
CA ASP A 111 -1.65 -1.54 -2.01
C ASP A 111 -2.82 -1.43 -1.00
N ASN A 112 -2.53 -1.54 0.30
CA ASN A 112 -3.49 -1.29 1.37
C ASN A 112 -2.88 -0.34 2.39
N GLU A 113 -3.30 0.93 2.38
CA GLU A 113 -2.74 2.00 3.23
C GLU A 113 -2.69 1.69 4.74
N ASN A 114 -3.44 0.68 5.21
CA ASN A 114 -3.51 0.28 6.62
C ASN A 114 -2.58 -0.89 7.02
N GLU A 115 -1.85 -1.48 6.07
CA GLU A 115 -1.08 -2.70 6.30
C GLU A 115 0.40 -2.41 6.59
N ARG A 116 0.92 -3.00 7.67
CA ARG A 116 2.28 -2.73 8.16
C ARG A 116 3.34 -3.60 7.49
N ASP A 117 2.96 -4.76 6.95
CA ASP A 117 3.83 -5.73 6.29
C ASP A 117 3.04 -6.44 5.19
N TYR A 118 3.60 -6.47 3.98
CA TYR A 118 2.98 -7.06 2.79
C TYR A 118 3.59 -8.42 2.40
N THR A 119 4.53 -8.94 3.20
CA THR A 119 5.32 -10.13 2.86
C THR A 119 4.42 -11.33 2.55
N ASP A 120 3.46 -11.64 3.43
CA ASP A 120 2.57 -12.78 3.24
C ASP A 120 1.71 -12.66 1.98
N LYS A 121 1.23 -11.46 1.66
CA LYS A 121 0.46 -11.23 0.42
C LYS A 121 1.29 -11.47 -0.82
N VAL A 122 2.52 -10.95 -0.85
CA VAL A 122 3.45 -11.15 -1.96
C VAL A 122 3.79 -12.63 -2.10
N LEU A 123 4.06 -13.33 -1.00
CA LEU A 123 4.36 -14.77 -1.01
C LEU A 123 3.17 -15.60 -1.48
N ASN A 124 1.96 -15.29 -1.02
CA ASN A 124 0.75 -15.98 -1.45
C ASN A 124 0.49 -15.78 -2.95
N TYR A 125 0.70 -14.56 -3.45
CA TYR A 125 0.63 -14.29 -4.88
C TYR A 125 1.66 -15.10 -5.68
N LEU A 126 2.92 -15.07 -5.28
CA LEU A 126 3.98 -15.81 -5.95
C LEU A 126 3.74 -17.33 -5.90
N SER A 127 3.21 -17.84 -4.79
CA SER A 127 2.81 -19.24 -4.64
C SER A 127 1.74 -19.63 -5.66
N LYS A 128 0.69 -18.80 -5.83
CA LYS A 128 -0.35 -19.02 -6.84
C LYS A 128 0.22 -19.01 -8.26
N ARG A 129 1.08 -18.05 -8.59
CA ARG A 129 1.71 -17.99 -9.92
C ARG A 129 2.66 -19.15 -10.18
N CYS A 130 3.38 -19.61 -9.15
CA CYS A 130 4.19 -20.81 -9.23
C CYS A 130 3.33 -22.04 -9.54
N TYR A 131 2.17 -22.18 -8.89
CA TYR A 131 1.23 -23.25 -9.19
C TYR A 131 0.73 -23.21 -10.64
N GLU A 132 0.31 -22.05 -11.13
CA GLU A 132 -0.14 -21.87 -12.52
C GLU A 132 0.96 -22.24 -13.54
N GLU A 133 2.21 -21.88 -13.27
CA GLU A 133 3.34 -22.28 -14.11
C GLU A 133 3.58 -23.80 -14.08
N CYS A 134 3.51 -24.41 -12.90
CA CYS A 134 3.64 -25.86 -12.74
C CYS A 134 2.51 -26.60 -13.46
N GLU A 135 1.28 -26.11 -13.38
CA GLU A 135 0.11 -26.68 -14.05
C GLU A 135 0.28 -26.62 -15.58
N LYS A 136 0.67 -25.47 -16.12
CA LYS A 136 0.99 -25.34 -17.56
C LYS A 136 2.07 -26.32 -18.00
N GLN A 137 3.14 -26.46 -17.22
CA GLN A 137 4.22 -27.41 -17.52
C GLN A 137 3.75 -28.86 -17.40
N PHE A 138 2.91 -29.18 -16.42
CA PHE A 138 2.34 -30.50 -16.22
C PHE A 138 1.42 -30.90 -17.39
N ASN A 139 0.60 -29.98 -17.89
CA ASN A 139 -0.28 -30.22 -19.03
C ASN A 139 0.51 -30.50 -20.33
N GLN A 140 1.74 -30.01 -20.44
CA GLN A 140 2.65 -30.33 -21.55
C GLN A 140 3.37 -31.68 -21.39
N SER A 141 3.35 -32.28 -20.19
CA SER A 141 3.98 -33.57 -19.91
C SER A 141 3.25 -34.75 -20.54
N VAL A 142 3.85 -35.94 -20.57
CA VAL A 142 3.22 -37.15 -21.13
C VAL A 142 1.90 -37.49 -20.43
N LYS A 143 1.79 -37.25 -19.11
CA LYS A 143 0.55 -37.49 -18.36
C LYS A 143 -0.50 -36.41 -18.62
N GLY A 144 -0.07 -35.16 -18.78
CA GLY A 144 -0.96 -34.04 -19.10
C GLY A 144 -1.46 -34.07 -20.54
N LYS A 145 -0.66 -34.60 -21.48
CA LYS A 145 -1.04 -34.79 -22.89
C LYS A 145 -2.32 -35.60 -23.05
N SER A 146 -2.57 -36.57 -22.19
CA SER A 146 -3.84 -37.33 -22.22
C SER A 146 -5.07 -36.43 -22.08
N ILE A 147 -4.97 -35.33 -21.33
CA ILE A 147 -6.07 -34.34 -21.18
C ILE A 147 -6.17 -33.48 -22.44
N ASN A 148 -5.06 -32.94 -22.95
CA ASN A 148 -5.07 -32.17 -24.19
C ASN A 148 -5.54 -33.01 -25.40
N ASP A 149 -5.18 -34.29 -25.45
CA ASP A 149 -5.61 -35.23 -26.47
C ASP A 149 -7.13 -35.45 -26.40
N LEU A 150 -7.73 -35.45 -25.20
CA LEU A 150 -9.18 -35.52 -25.00
C LEU A 150 -9.87 -34.23 -25.48
N GLU A 151 -9.35 -33.06 -25.13
CA GLU A 151 -9.90 -31.76 -25.55
C GLU A 151 -9.83 -31.60 -27.08
N GLN A 152 -8.70 -31.94 -27.71
CA GLN A 152 -8.60 -31.95 -29.18
C GLN A 152 -9.56 -32.96 -29.82
N THR A 153 -9.76 -34.11 -29.17
CA THR A 153 -10.72 -35.11 -29.64
C THR A 153 -12.14 -34.55 -29.58
N GLU A 154 -12.52 -33.86 -28.50
CA GLU A 154 -13.82 -33.19 -28.37
C GLU A 154 -14.04 -32.14 -29.46
N GLU A 155 -13.07 -31.26 -29.71
CA GLU A 155 -13.16 -30.22 -30.75
C GLU A 155 -13.34 -30.84 -32.14
N LEU A 156 -12.56 -31.87 -32.49
CA LEU A 156 -12.71 -32.61 -33.76
C LEU A 156 -14.08 -33.27 -33.89
N LEU A 157 -14.65 -33.78 -32.80
CA LEU A 157 -15.97 -34.39 -32.78
C LEU A 157 -17.08 -33.33 -32.99
N ILE A 158 -16.96 -32.18 -32.33
CA ILE A 158 -17.89 -31.05 -32.49
C ILE A 158 -17.84 -30.50 -33.92
N ASP A 159 -16.66 -30.33 -34.50
CA ASP A 159 -16.48 -29.92 -35.89
C ASP A 159 -17.09 -30.94 -36.86
N ALA A 160 -16.85 -32.24 -36.64
CA ALA A 160 -17.43 -33.30 -37.46
C ALA A 160 -18.98 -33.31 -37.41
N LEU A 161 -19.56 -32.98 -36.25
CA LEU A 161 -21.01 -32.83 -36.09
C LEU A 161 -21.56 -31.58 -36.80
N HIS A 162 -20.80 -30.48 -36.84
CA HIS A 162 -21.23 -29.25 -37.52
C HIS A 162 -21.10 -29.30 -39.05
N ILE A 163 -20.13 -30.03 -39.60
CA ILE A 163 -19.84 -30.05 -41.03
C ILE A 163 -20.89 -30.83 -41.84
N SER A 164 -21.61 -31.79 -41.26
CA SER A 164 -22.36 -32.77 -42.05
C SER A 164 -23.81 -32.96 -41.60
N ASN A 165 -24.73 -32.81 -42.54
CA ASN A 165 -26.12 -33.24 -42.45
C ASN A 165 -26.20 -34.77 -42.31
N SER A 166 -26.14 -35.29 -41.09
CA SER A 166 -26.56 -36.65 -40.70
C SER A 166 -26.05 -37.82 -41.58
N ASP A 167 -24.78 -37.81 -41.98
CA ASP A 167 -24.15 -38.93 -42.71
C ASP A 167 -23.69 -40.03 -41.71
N PRO A 168 -24.04 -41.32 -41.93
CA PRO A 168 -23.47 -42.47 -41.21
C PRO A 168 -21.94 -42.50 -41.12
N ALA A 169 -21.23 -41.85 -42.05
CA ALA A 169 -19.78 -41.69 -42.01
C ALA A 169 -19.29 -40.91 -40.78
N ILE A 170 -20.07 -39.96 -40.25
CA ILE A 170 -19.73 -39.23 -39.01
C ILE A 170 -19.68 -40.21 -37.84
N LEU A 171 -20.63 -41.14 -37.74
CA LEU A 171 -20.68 -42.08 -36.61
C LEU A 171 -19.44 -42.99 -36.57
N GLY A 172 -18.90 -43.34 -37.75
CA GLY A 172 -17.61 -44.05 -37.85
C GLY A 172 -16.43 -43.20 -37.40
N LEU A 173 -16.42 -41.92 -37.76
CA LEU A 173 -15.40 -40.95 -37.33
C LEU A 173 -15.43 -40.74 -35.81
N ILE A 174 -16.63 -40.53 -35.26
CA ILE A 174 -16.86 -40.38 -33.81
C ILE A 174 -16.34 -41.60 -33.06
N LYS A 175 -16.69 -42.81 -33.52
CA LYS A 175 -16.24 -44.06 -32.91
C LYS A 175 -14.71 -44.19 -32.90
N HIS A 176 -14.05 -43.85 -34.01
CA HIS A 176 -12.59 -43.92 -34.12
C HIS A 176 -11.90 -43.01 -33.11
N HIS A 177 -12.37 -41.75 -33.01
CA HIS A 177 -11.82 -40.74 -32.14
C HIS A 177 -12.01 -41.08 -30.64
N LEU A 178 -13.19 -41.57 -30.25
CA LEU A 178 -13.45 -42.01 -28.87
C LEU A 178 -12.60 -43.22 -28.44
N GLN A 179 -12.40 -44.20 -29.33
CA GLN A 179 -11.54 -45.35 -29.05
C GLN A 179 -10.07 -44.95 -28.89
N LYS A 180 -9.59 -44.03 -29.72
CA LYS A 180 -8.22 -43.51 -29.64
C LYS A 180 -7.97 -42.78 -28.31
N ALA A 181 -8.99 -42.10 -27.78
CA ALA A 181 -8.95 -41.43 -26.48
C ALA A 181 -9.16 -42.37 -25.27
N GLY A 182 -9.33 -43.68 -25.49
CA GLY A 182 -9.58 -44.65 -24.43
C GLY A 182 -10.97 -44.57 -23.80
N ILE A 183 -11.92 -43.87 -24.44
CA ILE A 183 -13.31 -43.75 -23.98
C ILE A 183 -14.10 -44.96 -24.49
N SER A 184 -14.81 -45.62 -23.56
CA SER A 184 -15.73 -46.70 -23.91
C SER A 184 -16.83 -46.18 -24.83
N ASN A 185 -16.98 -46.79 -26.00
CA ASN A 185 -17.97 -46.44 -27.01
C ASN A 185 -19.29 -47.24 -26.88
N LEU A 186 -19.47 -47.95 -25.75
CA LEU A 186 -20.70 -48.66 -25.41
C LEU A 186 -21.87 -47.66 -25.34
N GLY A 187 -22.88 -47.86 -26.19
CA GLY A 187 -24.11 -47.06 -26.23
C GLY A 187 -24.20 -45.99 -27.33
N ILE A 188 -23.10 -45.58 -27.98
CA ILE A 188 -23.17 -44.60 -29.10
C ILE A 188 -23.65 -45.28 -30.40
N LEU A 189 -23.59 -46.61 -30.47
CA LEU A 189 -24.00 -47.42 -31.63
C LEU A 189 -24.64 -48.76 -31.24
N ASP A 190 -25.49 -48.80 -30.21
CA ASP A 190 -26.50 -49.88 -30.09
C ASP A 190 -27.70 -49.65 -31.03
N ILE A 191 -27.66 -48.55 -31.80
CA ILE A 191 -28.63 -48.28 -32.85
C ILE A 191 -28.19 -49.04 -34.10
N ASP A 192 -28.96 -50.09 -34.40
CA ASP A 192 -28.88 -50.89 -35.60
C ASP A 192 -28.80 -50.04 -36.89
N LEU A 193 -27.59 -49.98 -37.48
CA LEU A 193 -27.30 -49.25 -38.72
C LEU A 193 -28.11 -49.76 -39.92
N SER A 194 -28.77 -50.92 -39.82
CA SER A 194 -29.70 -51.39 -40.87
C SER A 194 -30.95 -50.49 -40.98
N LYS A 195 -31.30 -49.73 -39.93
CA LYS A 195 -32.44 -48.79 -39.94
C LYS A 195 -32.19 -47.51 -40.73
N PHE A 196 -30.94 -47.18 -41.06
CA PHE A 196 -30.59 -45.99 -41.85
C PHE A 196 -30.52 -46.27 -43.37
N LYS A 197 -30.65 -47.52 -43.81
CA LYS A 197 -30.65 -47.89 -45.24
C LYS A 197 -31.88 -47.45 -46.05
N MET A 198 -32.82 -46.71 -45.46
CA MET A 198 -34.12 -46.44 -46.09
C MET A 198 -34.29 -45.08 -46.81
N ILE A 199 -33.23 -44.30 -47.04
CA ILE A 199 -33.37 -43.00 -47.76
C ILE A 199 -32.61 -42.93 -49.10
N ALA A 200 -31.76 -43.91 -49.46
CA ALA A 200 -31.09 -43.94 -50.76
C ALA A 200 -31.62 -45.09 -51.63
N GLY A 201 -32.83 -44.95 -52.17
CA GLY A 201 -33.38 -45.95 -53.09
C GLY A 201 -34.89 -45.90 -53.33
N SER A 202 -35.44 -44.72 -53.57
CA SER A 202 -36.78 -44.60 -54.19
C SER A 202 -36.85 -43.31 -54.98
N THR A 203 -36.22 -43.30 -56.15
CA THR A 203 -36.65 -42.46 -57.26
C THR A 203 -36.36 -43.24 -58.53
N LYS A 204 -37.38 -43.24 -59.40
CA LYS A 204 -37.66 -44.17 -60.51
C LYS A 204 -36.51 -44.41 -61.48
#